data_AF-A0A1Q8E6C3-F1
#
_entry.id   AF-A0A1Q8E6C3-F1
#
_cell.length_a   1.000
_cell.length_b   1.000
_cell.length_c   1.000
_cell.angle_alpha   90.00
_cell.angle_beta   90.00
_cell.angle_gamma   90.00
#
_symmetry.space_group_name_H-M   'P 1'
#
loop_
_entity.id
_entity.type
_entity.pdbx_description
1 polymer ?
#
loop_
_entity_poly.entity_id
_entity_poly.type
_entity_poly.pdbx_seq_one_letter_code
_entity_poly.pdbx_strand_id
1 'polypeptide(L)'
;MKWKKFLFLMVLLGVTCLIACQQGQRAIVFNRENFTTFSYQQRNYTILNQKVDASELGRLELRFLHLEVIGGDNHHKGTSLSVQNLYRIRDGGLCIGIQDNYYRVKPSDELVASDERWKPAVSGEDGMMIGETFRVNHRDARMIDGGGHHYRVTNTLVSEEELDEFVTVLAEEVLFISDTGQRIPSSRWGAMDWTGQDSKEKRDLWTYGSIYTVKGRSAEEVLAIEVNNEYHLAIRE
;
A
#
# COMPACT_ATOMS: atom_id res chain seq x y z
N MET A 1 65.22 22.25 -12.43
CA MET A 1 64.51 22.42 -11.14
C MET A 1 63.02 22.81 -11.24
N LYS A 2 62.50 23.21 -12.41
CA LYS A 2 61.09 23.67 -12.55
C LYS A 2 60.06 22.55 -12.78
N TRP A 3 60.48 21.39 -13.30
CA TRP A 3 59.55 20.32 -13.68
C TRP A 3 59.01 19.51 -12.49
N LYS A 4 59.83 19.30 -11.45
CA LYS A 4 59.40 18.61 -10.22
C LYS A 4 58.33 19.39 -9.43
N LYS A 5 58.34 20.73 -9.50
CA LYS A 5 57.30 21.58 -8.88
C LYS A 5 55.97 21.53 -9.64
N PHE A 6 56.02 21.35 -10.96
CA PHE A 6 54.83 21.22 -11.80
C PHE A 6 54.16 19.84 -11.63
N LEU A 7 54.96 18.79 -11.47
CA LEU A 7 54.46 17.44 -11.20
C LEU A 7 53.77 17.36 -9.82
N PHE A 8 54.30 18.03 -8.80
CA PHE A 8 53.70 18.07 -7.46
C PHE A 8 52.37 18.85 -7.43
N LEU A 9 52.25 19.93 -8.23
CA LEU A 9 51.02 20.73 -8.33
C LEU A 9 49.89 19.96 -9.05
N MET A 10 50.23 19.18 -10.08
CA MET A 10 49.28 18.30 -10.79
C MET A 10 48.77 17.14 -9.91
N VAL A 11 49.63 16.57 -9.06
CA VAL A 11 49.21 15.53 -8.10
C VAL A 11 48.30 16.12 -7.01
N LEU A 12 48.58 17.33 -6.51
CA LEU A 12 47.69 17.98 -5.54
C LEU A 12 46.32 18.33 -6.13
N LEU A 13 46.24 18.82 -7.38
CA LEU A 13 44.96 19.07 -8.04
C LEU A 13 44.18 17.77 -8.35
N GLY A 14 44.90 16.69 -8.67
CA GLY A 14 44.30 15.36 -8.89
C GLY A 14 43.71 14.75 -7.61
N VAL A 15 44.35 14.97 -6.46
CA VAL A 15 43.83 14.50 -5.17
C VAL A 15 42.68 15.37 -4.66
N THR A 16 42.66 16.68 -4.92
CA THR A 16 41.51 17.53 -4.55
C THR A 16 40.26 17.27 -5.40
N CYS A 17 40.40 16.84 -6.65
CA CYS A 17 39.25 16.46 -7.49
C CYS A 17 38.64 15.09 -7.13
N LEU A 18 39.39 14.19 -6.51
CA LEU A 18 38.86 12.90 -6.04
C LEU A 18 38.11 13.01 -4.70
N ILE A 19 38.45 13.99 -3.86
CA ILE A 19 37.71 14.25 -2.60
C ILE A 19 36.41 15.03 -2.87
N ALA A 20 36.31 15.76 -3.98
CA ALA A 20 35.10 16.53 -4.34
C ALA A 20 33.90 15.66 -4.77
N CYS A 21 34.09 14.37 -5.09
CA CYS A 21 32.99 13.43 -5.33
C CYS A 21 32.47 12.73 -4.05
N GLN A 22 33.03 13.03 -2.87
CA GLN A 22 32.49 12.57 -1.59
C GLN A 22 31.47 13.55 -0.97
N GLN A 23 30.99 14.53 -1.73
CA GLN A 23 30.00 15.48 -1.25
C GLN A 23 28.59 14.85 -1.28
N GLY A 24 28.34 13.97 -0.30
CA GLY A 24 27.06 13.68 0.32
C GLY A 24 25.87 13.53 -0.62
N GLN A 25 25.82 12.44 -1.38
CA GLN A 25 24.56 11.99 -1.96
C GLN A 25 23.64 11.57 -0.81
N ARG A 26 22.83 12.51 -0.31
CA ARG A 26 21.75 12.26 0.66
C ARG A 26 20.55 11.56 0.02
N ALA A 27 20.74 10.97 -1.16
CA ALA A 27 19.71 10.22 -1.85
C ALA A 27 19.64 8.81 -1.25
N ILE A 28 18.43 8.30 -1.13
CA ILE A 28 18.19 6.88 -0.91
C ILE A 28 18.32 6.16 -2.26
N VAL A 29 18.95 4.99 -2.27
CA VAL A 29 19.04 4.14 -3.46
C VAL A 29 18.55 2.75 -3.07
N PHE A 30 17.37 2.37 -3.55
CA PHE A 30 16.83 1.03 -3.34
C PHE A 30 17.58 -0.01 -4.18
N ASN A 31 17.73 -1.22 -3.63
CA ASN A 31 18.22 -2.34 -4.40
C ASN A 31 17.19 -2.71 -5.48
N ARG A 32 17.66 -2.88 -6.72
CA ARG A 32 16.84 -3.14 -7.91
C ARG A 32 16.15 -4.50 -7.90
N GLU A 33 16.72 -5.48 -7.23
CA GLU A 33 16.17 -6.83 -7.12
C GLU A 33 15.27 -6.98 -5.89
N ASN A 34 15.49 -6.15 -4.87
CA ASN A 34 14.78 -6.23 -3.60
C ASN A 34 14.73 -4.88 -2.88
N PHE A 35 13.61 -4.17 -3.01
CA PHE A 35 13.41 -2.86 -2.40
C PHE A 35 13.43 -2.85 -0.86
N THR A 36 13.35 -4.01 -0.19
CA THR A 36 13.46 -4.10 1.29
C THR A 36 14.87 -3.78 1.81
N THR A 37 15.83 -3.55 0.89
CA THR A 37 17.16 -3.07 1.19
C THR A 37 17.48 -1.82 0.39
N PHE A 38 18.18 -0.88 1.01
CA PHE A 38 18.57 0.37 0.38
C PHE A 38 19.90 0.89 0.93
N SER A 39 20.57 1.73 0.14
CA SER A 39 21.73 2.48 0.57
C SER A 39 21.34 3.91 0.91
N TYR A 40 21.83 4.41 2.05
CA TYR A 40 21.68 5.79 2.49
C TYR A 40 22.95 6.23 3.24
N GLN A 41 23.50 7.40 2.93
CA GLN A 41 24.75 7.90 3.54
C GLN A 41 25.90 6.88 3.49
N GLN A 42 26.09 6.22 2.34
CA GLN A 42 27.13 5.19 2.12
C GLN A 42 27.00 3.96 3.03
N ARG A 43 25.86 3.78 3.70
CA ARG A 43 25.56 2.59 4.51
C ARG A 43 24.34 1.87 3.96
N ASN A 44 24.36 0.54 4.04
CA ASN A 44 23.24 -0.31 3.63
C ASN A 44 22.30 -0.54 4.80
N TYR A 45 21.01 -0.47 4.54
CA TYR A 45 19.95 -0.66 5.52
C TYR A 45 18.98 -1.74 5.04
N THR A 46 18.34 -2.37 6.01
CA THR A 46 17.27 -3.35 5.80
C THR A 46 16.03 -2.89 6.56
N ILE A 47 14.89 -2.97 5.88
CA ILE A 47 13.58 -2.71 6.48
C ILE A 47 13.17 -3.93 7.30
N LEU A 48 12.78 -3.71 8.56
CA LEU A 48 12.38 -4.76 9.48
C LEU A 48 10.86 -4.87 9.56
N ASN A 49 10.36 -6.06 9.87
CA ASN A 49 8.95 -6.32 10.15
C ASN A 49 8.56 -5.84 11.57
N GLN A 50 8.94 -4.62 11.91
CA GLN A 50 8.72 -4.02 13.22
C GLN A 50 8.07 -2.66 13.02
N LYS A 51 6.77 -2.59 13.28
CA LYS A 51 5.99 -1.35 13.21
C LYS A 51 6.49 -0.32 14.24
N VAL A 52 6.36 0.94 13.87
CA VAL A 52 6.62 2.11 14.72
C VAL A 52 5.34 2.93 14.74
N ASP A 53 4.84 3.26 15.93
CA ASP A 53 3.66 4.11 16.06
C ASP A 53 3.96 5.54 15.56
N ALA A 54 2.97 6.18 14.95
CA ALA A 54 3.14 7.54 14.43
C ALA A 54 3.54 8.55 15.54
N SER A 55 3.13 8.31 16.78
CA SER A 55 3.50 9.13 17.94
C SER A 55 4.98 9.01 18.33
N GLU A 56 5.66 7.94 17.96
CA GLU A 56 7.10 7.73 18.19
C GLU A 56 7.99 8.44 17.16
N LEU A 57 7.40 8.95 16.08
CA LEU A 57 8.14 9.69 15.06
C LEU A 57 8.73 10.97 15.65
N GLY A 58 10.00 11.18 15.35
CA GLY A 58 10.74 12.40 15.64
C GLY A 58 10.85 13.27 14.40
N ARG A 59 12.07 13.40 13.87
CA ARG A 59 12.39 14.31 12.76
C ARG A 59 12.35 13.58 11.41
N LEU A 60 11.83 14.24 10.38
CA LEU A 60 12.05 13.82 8.99
C LEU A 60 13.54 13.87 8.64
N GLU A 61 14.14 12.72 8.33
CA GLU A 61 15.56 12.57 7.98
C GLU A 61 15.78 12.72 6.47
N LEU A 62 14.87 12.17 5.66
CA LEU A 62 14.91 12.31 4.20
C LEU A 62 13.49 12.29 3.63
N ARG A 63 13.20 13.19 2.69
CA ARG A 63 11.95 13.19 1.92
C ARG A 63 12.14 12.46 0.59
N PHE A 64 11.27 11.51 0.28
CA PHE A 64 11.19 10.86 -1.03
C PHE A 64 9.87 10.09 -1.18
N LEU A 65 9.54 9.72 -2.42
CA LEU A 65 8.49 8.77 -2.77
C LEU A 65 9.08 7.77 -3.76
N HIS A 66 8.95 6.48 -3.44
CA HIS A 66 9.28 5.35 -4.31
C HIS A 66 8.02 4.50 -4.49
N LEU A 67 7.70 4.12 -5.72
CA LEU A 67 6.56 3.24 -6.02
C LEU A 67 7.11 1.90 -6.47
N GLU A 68 6.77 0.85 -5.73
CA GLU A 68 7.13 -0.53 -6.04
C GLU A 68 5.90 -1.30 -6.51
N VAL A 69 6.02 -2.14 -7.54
CA VAL A 69 4.92 -3.01 -7.98
C VAL A 69 5.21 -4.43 -7.51
N ILE A 70 4.36 -4.96 -6.64
CA ILE A 70 4.49 -6.31 -6.06
C ILE A 70 3.41 -7.25 -6.60
N GLY A 71 3.72 -8.53 -6.76
CA GLY A 71 2.76 -9.57 -7.12
C GLY A 71 2.19 -9.48 -8.55
N GLY A 72 2.76 -8.65 -9.41
CA GLY A 72 2.42 -8.61 -10.83
C GLY A 72 3.16 -9.69 -11.60
N ASP A 73 2.45 -10.40 -12.47
CA ASP A 73 3.04 -11.28 -13.48
C ASP A 73 2.45 -10.95 -14.86
N ASN A 74 2.76 -11.74 -15.88
CA ASN A 74 2.29 -11.50 -17.25
C ASN A 74 0.75 -11.55 -17.41
N HIS A 75 0.01 -12.03 -16.39
CA HIS A 75 -1.43 -12.26 -16.42
C HIS A 75 -2.19 -11.49 -15.32
N HIS A 76 -1.51 -11.03 -14.28
CA HIS A 76 -2.10 -10.33 -13.13
C HIS A 76 -1.50 -8.94 -12.94
N LYS A 77 -2.37 -7.95 -12.75
CA LYS A 77 -1.94 -6.59 -12.38
C LYS A 77 -1.38 -6.62 -10.96
N GLY A 78 -0.10 -6.25 -10.81
CA GLY A 78 0.54 -6.13 -9.51
C GLY A 78 -0.08 -5.00 -8.67
N THR A 79 0.17 -5.06 -7.36
CA THR A 79 -0.23 -4.01 -6.42
C THR A 79 0.89 -2.98 -6.31
N SER A 80 0.53 -1.70 -6.38
CA SER A 80 1.48 -0.61 -6.14
C SER A 80 1.64 -0.36 -4.64
N LEU A 81 2.86 -0.45 -4.15
CA LEU A 81 3.27 -0.13 -2.80
C LEU A 81 4.03 1.20 -2.80
N SER A 82 3.56 2.17 -2.03
CA SER A 82 4.31 3.42 -1.84
C SER A 82 5.29 3.28 -0.67
N VAL A 83 6.56 3.51 -0.92
CA VAL A 83 7.60 3.63 0.11
C VAL A 83 8.00 5.09 0.21
N GLN A 84 7.85 5.67 1.39
CA GLN A 84 7.85 7.11 1.58
C GLN A 84 8.69 7.52 2.78
N ASN A 85 9.62 8.45 2.55
CA ASN A 85 10.38 9.17 3.56
C ASN A 85 11.19 8.29 4.54
N LEU A 86 12.26 8.86 5.08
CA LEU A 86 12.95 8.31 6.27
C LEU A 86 12.74 9.27 7.42
N TYR A 87 12.42 8.73 8.59
CA TYR A 87 12.27 9.49 9.82
C TYR A 87 13.22 8.96 10.87
N ARG A 88 13.60 9.84 11.79
CA ARG A 88 14.31 9.51 13.02
C ARG A 88 13.29 9.28 14.12
N ILE A 89 13.39 8.14 14.80
CA ILE A 89 12.51 7.80 15.93
C ILE A 89 13.02 8.55 17.18
N ARG A 90 12.12 8.94 18.09
CA ARG A 90 12.47 9.70 19.30
C ARG A 90 13.49 8.98 20.18
N ASP A 91 13.36 7.67 20.32
CA ASP A 91 14.27 6.81 21.11
C ASP A 91 15.51 6.37 20.33
N GLY A 92 15.73 6.96 19.15
CA GLY A 92 16.85 6.67 18.28
C GLY A 92 16.57 5.61 17.21
N GLY A 93 17.46 5.57 16.23
CA GLY A 93 17.28 4.78 15.01
C GLY A 93 16.45 5.50 13.95
N LEU A 94 16.13 4.76 12.90
CA LEU A 94 15.41 5.26 11.74
C LEU A 94 14.18 4.37 11.49
N CYS A 95 13.16 4.96 10.89
CA CYS A 95 12.05 4.23 10.27
C CYS A 95 11.76 4.77 8.87
N ILE A 96 11.06 3.96 8.09
CA ILE A 96 10.63 4.26 6.73
C ILE A 96 9.11 4.11 6.63
N GLY A 97 8.45 4.98 5.87
CA GLY A 97 7.02 4.82 5.59
C GLY A 97 6.80 3.79 4.49
N ILE A 98 5.86 2.88 4.70
CA ILE A 98 5.35 1.96 3.69
C ILE A 98 3.82 2.00 3.77
N GLN A 99 3.20 2.46 2.68
CA GLN A 99 1.79 2.86 2.66
C GLN A 99 1.49 3.80 3.84
N ASP A 100 0.56 3.42 4.71
CA ASP A 100 0.11 4.21 5.86
C ASP A 100 0.84 3.84 7.17
N ASN A 101 1.83 2.95 7.11
CA ASN A 101 2.54 2.44 8.28
C ASN A 101 4.02 2.85 8.26
N TYR A 102 4.65 2.81 9.44
CA TYR A 102 6.07 3.07 9.60
C TYR A 102 6.78 1.83 10.14
N TYR A 103 7.93 1.50 9.56
CA TYR A 103 8.70 0.32 9.91
C TYR A 103 10.13 0.68 10.28
N ARG A 104 10.69 0.06 11.32
CA ARG A 104 12.09 0.26 11.69
C ARG A 104 13.00 -0.15 10.55
N VAL A 105 14.08 0.61 10.36
CA VAL A 105 15.18 0.25 9.47
C VAL A 105 16.45 0.14 10.27
N LYS A 106 17.24 -0.89 9.98
CA LYS A 106 18.48 -1.18 10.69
C LYS A 106 19.62 -1.34 9.69
N PRO A 107 20.84 -0.88 10.04
CA PRO A 107 22.00 -1.16 9.21
C PRO A 107 22.14 -2.66 8.94
N SER A 108 22.36 -3.03 7.69
CA SER A 108 22.36 -4.43 7.26
C SER A 108 23.50 -5.24 7.89
N ASP A 109 24.60 -4.58 8.26
CA ASP A 109 25.76 -5.13 8.97
C ASP A 109 25.55 -5.29 10.49
N GLU A 110 24.46 -4.75 11.04
CA GLU A 110 24.10 -4.84 12.46
C GLU A 110 22.93 -5.80 12.73
N LEU A 111 22.42 -6.49 11.71
CA LEU A 111 21.30 -7.41 11.85
C LEU A 111 21.65 -8.59 12.78
N VAL A 112 20.71 -8.96 13.64
CA VAL A 112 20.79 -10.14 14.52
C VAL A 112 19.82 -11.22 14.06
N ALA A 113 19.98 -12.45 14.53
CA ALA A 113 19.16 -13.60 14.11
C ALA A 113 17.65 -13.43 14.41
N SER A 114 17.29 -12.63 15.42
CA SER A 114 15.90 -12.31 15.76
C SER A 114 15.30 -11.18 14.92
N ASP A 115 16.08 -10.51 14.07
CA ASP A 115 15.58 -9.43 13.22
C ASP A 115 14.80 -10.04 12.04
N GLU A 116 13.49 -9.86 12.04
CA GLU A 116 12.64 -10.23 10.92
C GLU A 116 12.68 -9.14 9.85
N ARG A 117 13.03 -9.54 8.62
CA ARG A 117 12.97 -8.64 7.47
C ARG A 117 11.52 -8.35 7.13
N TRP A 118 11.22 -7.10 6.82
CA TRP A 118 9.91 -6.73 6.31
C TRP A 118 9.64 -7.54 5.03
N LYS A 119 8.44 -8.10 4.96
CA LYS A 119 7.94 -8.77 3.77
C LYS A 119 6.59 -8.13 3.45
N PRO A 120 6.25 -7.99 2.17
CA PRO A 120 4.88 -7.70 1.83
C PRO A 120 4.04 -8.85 2.37
N ALA A 121 2.90 -8.50 2.96
CA ALA A 121 1.85 -9.45 3.27
C ALA A 121 1.53 -10.28 2.03
N VAL A 122 1.95 -11.55 2.00
CA VAL A 122 1.53 -12.53 1.01
C VAL A 122 0.69 -13.54 1.76
N SER A 123 -0.58 -13.62 1.37
CA SER A 123 -1.65 -14.46 1.93
C SER A 123 -1.20 -15.73 2.66
N GLY A 124 -1.70 -15.89 3.89
CA GLY A 124 -1.69 -17.14 4.65
C GLY A 124 -0.96 -17.00 5.99
N GLU A 125 -1.70 -17.19 7.07
CA GLU A 125 -1.26 -17.16 8.49
C GLU A 125 -1.29 -15.76 9.13
N ASP A 126 -2.35 -15.57 9.92
CA ASP A 126 -2.54 -14.57 10.98
C ASP A 126 -2.78 -13.11 10.57
N GLY A 127 -4.07 -12.75 10.56
CA GLY A 127 -4.54 -11.42 10.89
C GLY A 127 -4.62 -10.44 9.73
N MET A 128 -5.78 -9.80 9.62
CA MET A 128 -6.16 -8.81 8.62
C MET A 128 -5.01 -7.86 8.24
N MET A 129 -4.66 -7.84 6.94
CA MET A 129 -3.45 -7.22 6.44
C MET A 129 -3.68 -5.80 5.93
N ILE A 130 -2.88 -4.86 6.43
CA ILE A 130 -2.55 -3.62 5.73
C ILE A 130 -1.89 -3.97 4.38
N GLY A 131 -2.64 -3.73 3.31
CA GLY A 131 -2.25 -4.08 1.94
C GLY A 131 -3.17 -5.09 1.24
N GLU A 132 -4.17 -5.66 1.93
CA GLU A 132 -5.27 -6.36 1.26
C GLU A 132 -6.12 -5.34 0.51
N THR A 133 -6.07 -5.40 -0.82
CA THR A 133 -6.95 -4.60 -1.65
C THR A 133 -8.34 -5.23 -1.60
N PHE A 134 -9.17 -4.73 -0.68
CA PHE A 134 -10.60 -4.88 -0.82
C PHE A 134 -11.01 -4.33 -2.18
N ARG A 135 -11.85 -5.08 -2.90
CA ARG A 135 -12.38 -4.67 -4.20
C ARG A 135 -13.77 -5.22 -4.39
N VAL A 136 -14.60 -4.50 -5.14
CA VAL A 136 -15.89 -5.03 -5.54
C VAL A 136 -15.64 -6.23 -6.45
N ASN A 137 -16.29 -7.36 -6.17
CA ASN A 137 -16.09 -8.60 -6.91
C ASN A 137 -16.40 -8.41 -8.40
N HIS A 138 -15.59 -9.03 -9.25
CA HIS A 138 -15.66 -8.86 -10.70
C HIS A 138 -16.82 -9.61 -11.36
N ARG A 139 -17.37 -10.63 -10.70
CA ARG A 139 -18.47 -11.48 -11.19
C ARG A 139 -19.83 -11.02 -10.66
N ASP A 140 -19.89 -10.68 -9.38
CA ASP A 140 -21.10 -10.21 -8.70
C ASP A 140 -20.78 -8.92 -7.95
N ALA A 141 -21.29 -7.78 -8.42
CA ALA A 141 -21.05 -6.49 -7.80
C ALA A 141 -21.54 -6.44 -6.34
N ARG A 142 -22.53 -7.26 -5.97
CA ARG A 142 -23.09 -7.27 -4.60
C ARG A 142 -22.15 -7.94 -3.58
N MET A 143 -20.93 -8.28 -3.99
CA MET A 143 -19.92 -8.91 -3.16
C MET A 143 -18.60 -8.13 -3.18
N ILE A 144 -17.85 -8.21 -2.08
CA ILE A 144 -16.50 -7.66 -1.93
C ILE A 144 -15.49 -8.79 -1.74
N ASP A 145 -14.40 -8.73 -2.48
CA ASP A 145 -13.23 -9.61 -2.30
C ASP A 145 -12.21 -8.90 -1.41
N GLY A 146 -11.76 -9.55 -0.32
CA GLY A 146 -10.74 -9.03 0.60
C GLY A 146 -10.45 -10.05 1.71
N GLY A 147 -9.29 -10.03 2.37
CA GLY A 147 -9.01 -11.03 3.42
C GLY A 147 -8.86 -12.47 2.94
N GLY A 148 -8.70 -12.71 1.63
CA GLY A 148 -8.83 -14.06 1.06
C GLY A 148 -10.26 -14.63 1.13
N HIS A 149 -11.26 -13.78 1.37
CA HIS A 149 -12.66 -14.14 1.54
C HIS A 149 -13.56 -13.35 0.58
N HIS A 150 -14.80 -13.80 0.48
CA HIS A 150 -15.87 -13.15 -0.27
C HIS A 150 -16.95 -12.70 0.71
N TYR A 151 -17.29 -11.42 0.72
CA TYR A 151 -18.31 -10.86 1.60
C TYR A 151 -19.51 -10.42 0.77
N ARG A 152 -20.69 -10.95 1.05
CA ARG A 152 -21.94 -10.50 0.42
C ARG A 152 -22.50 -9.31 1.17
N VAL A 153 -22.67 -8.19 0.48
CA VAL A 153 -23.35 -7.01 1.01
C VAL A 153 -24.84 -7.33 1.14
N THR A 154 -25.38 -7.11 2.33
CA THR A 154 -26.80 -7.34 2.63
C THR A 154 -27.57 -6.04 2.72
N ASN A 155 -28.90 -6.11 2.73
CA ASN A 155 -29.75 -4.94 2.98
C ASN A 155 -29.86 -4.60 4.48
N THR A 156 -29.09 -5.26 5.34
CA THR A 156 -29.07 -4.97 6.78
C THR A 156 -28.23 -3.74 7.02
N LEU A 157 -28.84 -2.67 7.52
CA LEU A 157 -28.13 -1.44 7.86
C LEU A 157 -27.30 -1.62 9.14
N VAL A 158 -26.18 -0.92 9.19
CA VAL A 158 -25.30 -0.79 10.36
C VAL A 158 -25.28 0.70 10.71
N SER A 159 -25.56 1.03 11.96
CA SER A 159 -25.49 2.42 12.43
C SER A 159 -24.05 2.86 12.65
N GLU A 160 -23.78 4.17 12.63
CA GLU A 160 -22.44 4.71 12.91
C GLU A 160 -21.95 4.32 14.32
N GLU A 161 -22.87 4.16 15.27
CA GLU A 161 -22.57 3.72 16.63
C GLU A 161 -22.11 2.25 16.71
N GLU A 162 -22.42 1.43 15.71
CA GLU A 162 -22.02 0.01 15.62
C GLU A 162 -20.69 -0.19 14.88
N LEU A 163 -20.18 0.84 14.20
CA LEU A 163 -18.86 0.83 13.56
C LEU A 163 -17.73 0.82 14.61
N ASP A 164 -16.64 0.14 14.28
CA ASP A 164 -15.45 0.02 15.14
C ASP A 164 -14.21 0.60 14.44
N GLU A 165 -13.33 -0.23 13.90
CA GLU A 165 -12.09 0.20 13.27
C GLU A 165 -12.27 0.47 11.77
N PHE A 166 -11.69 1.56 11.29
CA PHE A 166 -11.59 1.85 9.86
C PHE A 166 -10.67 0.84 9.18
N VAL A 167 -11.14 0.22 8.09
CA VAL A 167 -10.37 -0.75 7.31
C VAL A 167 -9.77 -0.08 6.08
N THR A 168 -10.60 0.44 5.18
CA THR A 168 -10.16 1.06 3.92
C THR A 168 -11.29 1.82 3.20
N VAL A 169 -11.00 2.38 2.02
CA VAL A 169 -12.00 2.98 1.11
C VAL A 169 -11.91 2.30 -0.25
N LEU A 170 -13.05 1.87 -0.79
CA LEU A 170 -13.17 1.33 -2.14
C LEU A 170 -13.22 2.44 -3.20
N ALA A 171 -14.03 3.48 -2.97
CA ALA A 171 -14.26 4.59 -3.90
C ALA A 171 -14.58 4.12 -5.33
N GLU A 172 -15.46 3.12 -5.44
CA GLU A 172 -15.84 2.50 -6.71
C GLU A 172 -17.33 2.75 -6.99
N GLU A 173 -17.66 3.08 -8.23
CA GLU A 173 -19.05 3.18 -8.68
C GLU A 173 -19.33 2.07 -9.70
N VAL A 174 -20.37 1.28 -9.46
CA VAL A 174 -20.68 0.09 -10.25
C VAL A 174 -22.15 0.07 -10.62
N LEU A 175 -22.41 0.11 -11.93
CA LEU A 175 -23.71 -0.24 -12.49
C LEU A 175 -23.75 -1.74 -12.77
N PHE A 176 -24.81 -2.43 -12.34
CA PHE A 176 -24.94 -3.87 -12.53
C PHE A 176 -26.41 -4.29 -12.68
N ILE A 177 -26.63 -5.51 -13.16
CA ILE A 177 -27.95 -6.12 -13.27
C ILE A 177 -28.39 -6.61 -11.89
N SER A 178 -29.48 -6.06 -11.35
CA SER A 178 -29.95 -6.31 -9.97
C SER A 178 -30.06 -7.79 -9.61
N ASP A 179 -30.61 -8.58 -10.53
CA ASP A 179 -30.92 -10.00 -10.29
C ASP A 179 -29.65 -10.86 -10.21
N THR A 180 -28.67 -10.59 -11.08
CA THR A 180 -27.46 -11.44 -11.23
C THR A 180 -26.22 -10.86 -10.56
N GLY A 181 -26.21 -9.56 -10.26
CA GLY A 181 -25.01 -8.84 -9.82
C GLY A 181 -24.01 -8.55 -10.93
N GLN A 182 -24.31 -8.93 -12.18
CA GLN A 182 -23.36 -8.80 -13.28
C GLN A 182 -23.13 -7.33 -13.62
N ARG A 183 -21.86 -6.92 -13.60
CA ARG A 183 -21.41 -5.56 -13.93
C ARG A 183 -21.77 -5.18 -15.36
N ILE A 184 -22.25 -3.95 -15.53
CA ILE A 184 -22.46 -3.31 -16.82
C ILE A 184 -21.27 -2.39 -17.08
N PRO A 185 -20.56 -2.54 -18.20
CA PRO A 185 -19.39 -1.72 -18.51
C PRO A 185 -19.80 -0.25 -18.70
N SER A 186 -18.92 0.68 -18.31
CA SER A 186 -19.16 2.14 -18.38
C SER A 186 -19.59 2.63 -19.77
N SER A 187 -19.11 1.98 -20.83
CA SER A 187 -19.52 2.26 -22.22
C SER A 187 -21.02 2.07 -22.48
N ARG A 188 -21.74 1.31 -21.64
CA ARG A 188 -23.18 1.04 -21.77
C ARG A 188 -24.06 1.84 -20.80
N TRP A 189 -23.51 2.62 -19.88
CA TRP A 189 -24.30 3.28 -18.83
C TRP A 189 -25.33 4.27 -19.38
N GLY A 190 -24.96 4.99 -20.44
CA GLY A 190 -25.84 5.93 -21.15
C GLY A 190 -26.32 5.44 -22.52
N ALA A 191 -26.06 4.18 -22.87
CA ALA A 191 -26.46 3.65 -24.17
C ALA A 191 -27.97 3.43 -24.22
N MET A 192 -28.64 4.08 -25.18
CA MET A 192 -30.06 3.87 -25.43
C MET A 192 -30.27 2.50 -26.06
N ASP A 193 -31.09 1.65 -25.43
CA ASP A 193 -31.55 0.40 -26.02
C ASP A 193 -32.68 0.69 -27.02
N TRP A 194 -32.30 0.92 -28.27
CA TRP A 194 -33.25 1.17 -29.37
C TRP A 194 -34.08 -0.06 -29.75
N THR A 195 -33.68 -1.27 -29.31
CA THR A 195 -34.30 -2.54 -29.69
C THR A 195 -35.27 -3.09 -28.64
N GLY A 196 -35.18 -2.60 -27.41
CA GLY A 196 -35.95 -3.07 -26.26
C GLY A 196 -35.50 -4.44 -25.70
N GLN A 197 -34.34 -4.94 -26.12
CA GLN A 197 -33.78 -6.21 -25.63
C GLN A 197 -33.49 -6.19 -24.13
N ASP A 198 -33.09 -5.03 -23.58
CA ASP A 198 -32.75 -4.82 -22.18
C ASP A 198 -33.98 -4.36 -21.36
N SER A 199 -35.18 -4.27 -21.96
CA SER A 199 -36.38 -3.66 -21.33
C SER A 199 -36.84 -4.31 -20.01
N LYS A 200 -36.44 -5.56 -19.74
CA LYS A 200 -36.75 -6.29 -18.50
C LYS A 200 -35.59 -6.30 -17.50
N GLU A 201 -34.42 -5.79 -17.89
CA GLU A 201 -33.22 -5.78 -17.07
C GLU A 201 -33.34 -4.68 -16.01
N LYS A 202 -33.43 -5.07 -14.74
CA LYS A 202 -33.33 -4.14 -13.62
C LYS A 202 -31.86 -3.83 -13.38
N ARG A 203 -31.55 -2.54 -13.24
CA ARG A 203 -30.19 -2.05 -13.05
C ARG A 203 -30.11 -1.30 -11.73
N ASP A 204 -29.08 -1.59 -10.96
CA ASP A 204 -28.73 -0.84 -9.77
C ASP A 204 -27.36 -0.17 -9.97
N LEU A 205 -27.27 1.06 -9.47
CA LEU A 205 -26.02 1.82 -9.38
C LEU A 205 -25.63 1.89 -7.91
N TRP A 206 -24.51 1.26 -7.56
CA TRP A 206 -23.96 1.33 -6.20
C TRP A 206 -22.66 2.12 -6.21
N THR A 207 -22.58 3.11 -5.34
CA THR A 207 -21.35 3.84 -5.02
C THR A 207 -20.80 3.28 -3.70
N TYR A 208 -19.68 2.58 -3.78
CA TYR A 208 -18.99 1.99 -2.64
C TYR A 208 -18.01 3.00 -2.04
N GLY A 209 -18.16 3.22 -0.75
CA GLY A 209 -17.33 4.12 0.02
C GLY A 209 -16.34 3.37 0.91
N SER A 210 -16.40 3.67 2.19
CA SER A 210 -15.54 3.15 3.25
C SER A 210 -15.96 1.76 3.76
N ILE A 211 -15.00 1.03 4.32
CA ILE A 211 -15.17 -0.26 5.00
C ILE A 211 -14.71 -0.13 6.44
N TYR A 212 -15.49 -0.66 7.36
CA TYR A 212 -15.21 -0.71 8.80
C TYR A 212 -15.41 -2.12 9.35
N THR A 213 -14.77 -2.41 10.47
CA THR A 213 -15.15 -3.55 11.32
C THR A 213 -16.41 -3.20 12.14
N VAL A 214 -17.10 -4.23 12.63
CA VAL A 214 -18.34 -4.07 13.42
C VAL A 214 -18.08 -4.45 14.88
N LYS A 215 -18.51 -3.62 15.82
CA LYS A 215 -18.28 -3.82 17.26
C LYS A 215 -18.73 -5.22 17.72
N GLY A 216 -17.83 -5.92 18.40
CA GLY A 216 -18.11 -7.24 18.96
C GLY A 216 -18.29 -8.36 17.93
N ARG A 217 -17.90 -8.14 16.67
CA ARG A 217 -17.90 -9.15 15.60
C ARG A 217 -16.48 -9.36 15.07
N SER A 218 -16.19 -10.56 14.58
CA SER A 218 -14.92 -10.85 13.91
C SER A 218 -14.89 -10.21 12.53
N ALA A 219 -13.80 -9.50 12.23
CA ALA A 219 -13.57 -8.91 10.90
C ALA A 219 -13.38 -9.95 9.79
N GLU A 220 -13.10 -11.20 10.15
CA GLU A 220 -13.05 -12.33 9.19
C GLU A 220 -14.45 -12.85 8.82
N GLU A 221 -15.47 -12.52 9.59
CA GLU A 221 -16.85 -12.99 9.37
C GLU A 221 -17.75 -11.90 8.82
N VAL A 222 -17.56 -10.67 9.31
CA VAL A 222 -18.48 -9.56 9.07
C VAL A 222 -17.74 -8.24 8.95
N LEU A 223 -18.16 -7.43 7.98
CA LEU A 223 -17.70 -6.06 7.78
C LEU A 223 -18.90 -5.12 7.61
N ALA A 224 -18.70 -3.84 7.88
CA ALA A 224 -19.61 -2.77 7.49
C ALA A 224 -19.07 -2.10 6.23
N ILE A 225 -19.90 -2.00 5.19
CA ILE A 225 -19.52 -1.49 3.88
C ILE A 225 -20.47 -0.36 3.50
N GLU A 226 -19.92 0.81 3.25
CA GLU A 226 -20.67 1.96 2.78
C GLU A 226 -21.11 1.75 1.34
N VAL A 227 -22.42 1.78 1.10
CA VAL A 227 -23.05 1.73 -0.22
C VAL A 227 -24.07 2.87 -0.28
N ASN A 228 -23.94 3.76 -1.27
CA ASN A 228 -24.86 4.88 -1.47
C ASN A 228 -25.06 5.78 -0.23
N ASN A 229 -23.98 5.99 0.53
CA ASN A 229 -23.93 6.77 1.78
C ASN A 229 -24.63 6.13 2.99
N GLU A 230 -24.95 4.83 2.92
CA GLU A 230 -25.44 4.06 4.06
C GLU A 230 -24.50 2.88 4.34
N TYR A 231 -24.28 2.53 5.61
CA TYR A 231 -23.47 1.36 5.96
C TYR A 231 -24.32 0.10 5.98
N HIS A 232 -23.86 -0.90 5.24
CA HIS A 232 -24.51 -2.20 5.12
C HIS A 232 -23.65 -3.29 5.74
N LEU A 233 -24.29 -4.26 6.38
CA LEU A 233 -23.63 -5.46 6.87
C LEU A 233 -23.23 -6.34 5.68
N ALA A 234 -21.95 -6.68 5.59
CA ALA A 234 -21.43 -7.64 4.64
C ALA A 234 -20.97 -8.90 5.37
N ILE A 235 -21.50 -10.05 4.95
CA ILE A 235 -21.29 -11.33 5.62
C ILE A 235 -20.42 -12.22 4.73
N ARG A 236 -19.42 -12.87 5.32
CA ARG A 236 -18.57 -13.83 4.62
C ARG A 236 -19.38 -15.03 4.09
N GLU A 237 -19.05 -15.44 2.87
CA GLU A 237 -19.49 -16.69 2.25
C GLU A 237 -18.38 -17.75 2.17
#